data_AF-G4F6F6-F1
#
_entry.id   AF-G4F6F6-F1
#
_cell.length_a   1.000
_cell.length_b   1.000
_cell.length_c   1.000
_cell.angle_alpha   90.00
_cell.angle_beta   90.00
_cell.angle_gamma   90.00
#
_symmetry.space_group_name_H-M   'P 1'
#
loop_
_entity.id
_entity.type
_entity.pdbx_description
1 polymer ?
#
loop_
_entity_poly.entity_id
_entity_poly.type
_entity_poly.pdbx_seq_one_letter_code
_entity_poly.pdbx_strand_id
1 'polypeptide(L)'
;MAEDGEIHRADVKTPTGIVIEIQHSAMTDAERISREEFYQNLVWIIDGTVFQDNFDIYHMLPDPNSELAQDLVWSKAKRHMNGANAGLFFRLSEALEEDPTVTKATLRGGWIHGIYNIEEEVKNSYNGYHQYDWVRPRKTWLDAKNPVYIDFGDEYLVKLDTYDESGLKCIRLVSKRKFVHDVMVEDKAENIAARFYTIASGRP
;
A
#
# COMPACT_ATOMS: atom_id res chain seq x y z
N MET A 1 -13.05 27.57 0.53
CA MET A 1 -12.18 28.43 -0.29
C MET A 1 -10.80 28.29 0.29
N ALA A 2 -9.85 27.87 -0.51
CA ALA A 2 -8.45 27.92 -0.13
C ALA A 2 -8.00 29.40 -0.02
N GLU A 3 -6.86 29.65 0.62
CA GLU A 3 -6.36 31.01 0.89
C GLU A 3 -6.07 31.83 -0.39
N ASP A 4 -5.93 31.16 -1.53
CA ASP A 4 -5.73 31.72 -2.87
C ASP A 4 -7.04 32.01 -3.64
N GLY A 5 -8.19 31.68 -3.06
CA GLY A 5 -9.49 31.82 -3.72
C GLY A 5 -9.93 30.61 -4.54
N GLU A 6 -9.18 29.50 -4.55
CA GLU A 6 -9.60 28.26 -5.19
C GLU A 6 -10.82 27.65 -4.46
N ILE A 7 -11.81 27.21 -5.25
CA ILE A 7 -13.00 26.52 -4.75
C ILE A 7 -12.81 25.02 -4.98
N HIS A 8 -12.38 24.30 -3.94
CA HIS A 8 -12.40 22.85 -3.93
C HIS A 8 -13.76 22.33 -3.47
N ARG A 9 -14.38 21.47 -4.29
CA ARG A 9 -15.59 20.73 -3.93
C ARG A 9 -15.26 19.24 -3.99
N ALA A 10 -15.21 18.62 -2.82
CA ALA A 10 -14.99 17.20 -2.70
C ALA A 10 -16.15 16.39 -3.28
N ASP A 11 -15.82 15.21 -3.82
CA ASP A 11 -16.82 14.26 -4.29
C ASP A 11 -17.64 13.70 -3.14
N VAL A 12 -16.98 13.28 -2.05
CA VAL A 12 -17.63 12.76 -0.85
C VAL A 12 -16.97 13.32 0.40
N LYS A 13 -17.78 13.69 1.39
CA LYS A 13 -17.34 13.96 2.76
C LYS A 13 -18.16 13.11 3.71
N THR A 14 -17.49 12.29 4.53
CA THR A 14 -18.16 11.40 5.48
C THR A 14 -18.57 12.16 6.75
N PRO A 15 -19.48 11.61 7.58
CA PRO A 15 -19.88 12.23 8.84
C PRO A 15 -18.73 12.44 9.82
N THR A 16 -17.71 11.57 9.77
CA THR A 16 -16.52 11.65 10.61
C THR A 16 -15.48 12.66 10.10
N GLY A 17 -15.73 13.28 8.95
CA GLY A 17 -14.90 14.35 8.39
C GLY A 17 -13.81 13.88 7.43
N ILE A 18 -13.80 12.60 7.05
CA ILE A 18 -12.92 12.09 5.99
C ILE A 18 -13.45 12.61 4.64
N VAL A 19 -12.54 13.13 3.83
CA VAL A 19 -12.80 13.57 2.46
C VAL A 19 -12.32 12.49 1.49
N ILE A 20 -13.11 12.19 0.47
CA ILE A 20 -12.75 11.25 -0.59
C ILE A 20 -12.82 11.98 -1.92
N GLU A 21 -11.75 11.88 -2.69
CA GLU A 21 -11.64 12.40 -4.05
C GLU A 21 -11.40 11.23 -5.02
N ILE A 22 -12.22 11.15 -6.06
CA ILE A 22 -12.15 10.12 -7.08
C ILE A 22 -11.52 10.71 -8.33
N GLN A 23 -10.41 10.13 -8.79
CA GLN A 23 -9.65 10.68 -9.91
C GLN A 23 -9.50 9.69 -11.06
N HIS A 24 -10.05 10.07 -12.23
CA HIS A 24 -9.89 9.32 -13.48
C HIS A 24 -8.73 9.87 -14.35
N SER A 25 -8.65 11.20 -14.47
CA SER A 25 -7.72 11.88 -15.37
C SER A 25 -6.33 12.07 -14.75
N ALA A 26 -5.35 12.48 -15.57
CA ALA A 26 -4.06 12.94 -15.06
C ALA A 26 -4.27 14.11 -14.07
N MET A 27 -3.48 14.11 -12.99
CA MET A 27 -3.45 15.13 -11.95
C MET A 27 -2.03 15.68 -11.89
N THR A 28 -1.86 16.99 -11.82
CA THR A 28 -0.54 17.58 -11.61
C THR A 28 -0.14 17.51 -10.13
N ASP A 29 1.16 17.55 -9.84
CA ASP A 29 1.64 17.57 -8.46
C ASP A 29 1.14 18.80 -7.70
N ALA A 30 1.06 19.97 -8.37
CA ALA A 30 0.58 21.20 -7.76
C ALA A 30 -0.89 21.10 -7.34
N GLU A 31 -1.76 20.56 -8.21
CA GLU A 31 -3.18 20.36 -7.89
C GLU A 31 -3.38 19.34 -6.76
N ARG A 32 -2.64 18.22 -6.81
CA ARG A 32 -2.68 17.23 -5.73
C ARG A 32 -2.25 17.84 -4.39
N ILE A 33 -1.13 18.57 -4.37
CA ILE A 33 -0.60 19.21 -3.16
C ILE A 33 -1.58 20.25 -2.62
N SER A 34 -2.12 21.14 -3.46
CA SER A 34 -3.13 22.14 -3.06
C SER A 34 -4.32 21.48 -2.36
N ARG A 35 -4.85 20.39 -2.93
CA ARG A 35 -5.98 19.65 -2.34
C ARG A 35 -5.62 18.92 -1.05
N GLU A 36 -4.44 18.29 -0.98
CA GLU A 36 -3.97 17.64 0.25
C GLU A 36 -3.78 18.65 1.38
N GLU A 37 -3.22 19.83 1.09
CA GLU A 37 -3.03 20.91 2.06
C GLU A 37 -4.36 21.52 2.51
N PHE A 38 -5.31 21.66 1.58
CA PHE A 38 -6.64 22.19 1.88
C PHE A 38 -7.49 21.24 2.72
N TYR A 39 -7.57 19.97 2.36
CA TYR A 39 -8.46 19.01 3.03
C TYR A 39 -7.83 18.34 4.24
N GLN A 40 -6.52 18.03 4.19
CA GLN A 40 -5.72 17.33 5.20
C GLN A 40 -6.18 15.90 5.51
N ASN A 41 -7.46 15.69 5.83
CA ASN A 41 -8.09 14.39 6.11
C ASN A 41 -8.66 13.76 4.82
N LEU A 42 -7.82 13.65 3.80
CA LEU A 42 -8.19 13.24 2.45
C LEU A 42 -7.77 11.80 2.14
N VAL A 43 -8.56 11.13 1.31
CA VAL A 43 -8.24 9.85 0.64
C VAL A 43 -8.42 10.02 -0.86
N TRP A 44 -7.46 9.51 -1.63
CA TRP A 44 -7.55 9.41 -3.08
C TRP A 44 -8.05 8.01 -3.49
N ILE A 45 -9.02 7.96 -4.38
CA ILE A 45 -9.37 6.75 -5.14
C ILE A 45 -9.09 7.03 -6.61
N ILE A 46 -8.11 6.35 -7.20
CA ILE A 46 -7.72 6.55 -8.59
C ILE A 46 -8.27 5.42 -9.45
N ASP A 47 -8.77 5.76 -10.64
CA ASP A 47 -9.19 4.78 -11.63
C ASP A 47 -7.96 4.09 -12.25
N GLY A 48 -7.79 2.81 -11.95
CA GLY A 48 -6.70 1.97 -12.42
C GLY A 48 -6.93 1.31 -13.77
N THR A 49 -8.17 1.33 -14.30
CA THR A 49 -8.53 0.61 -15.53
C THR A 49 -7.67 1.02 -16.73
N VAL A 50 -7.24 2.28 -16.76
CA VAL A 50 -6.39 2.85 -17.83
C VAL A 50 -4.93 2.41 -17.79
N PHE A 51 -4.46 1.76 -16.72
CA PHE A 51 -3.09 1.27 -16.60
C PHE A 51 -2.98 -0.15 -16.02
N GLN A 52 -4.08 -0.90 -15.96
CA GLN A 52 -4.13 -2.25 -15.39
C GLN A 52 -3.06 -3.19 -15.98
N ASP A 53 -2.84 -3.16 -17.30
CA ASP A 53 -1.86 -4.03 -17.99
C ASP A 53 -0.40 -3.66 -17.65
N ASN A 54 -0.20 -2.52 -16.99
CA ASN A 54 1.09 -2.02 -16.50
C ASN A 54 1.25 -2.18 -14.99
N PHE A 55 0.30 -2.84 -14.31
CA PHE A 55 0.32 -3.03 -12.86
C PHE A 55 0.27 -4.51 -12.53
N ASP A 56 1.41 -5.07 -12.12
CA ASP A 56 1.51 -6.48 -11.76
C ASP A 56 1.50 -6.61 -10.23
N ILE A 57 0.64 -7.48 -9.70
CA ILE A 57 0.65 -7.88 -8.29
C ILE A 57 1.35 -9.24 -8.19
N TYR A 58 2.34 -9.34 -7.29
CA TYR A 58 3.15 -10.53 -7.08
C TYR A 58 2.82 -11.20 -5.75
N HIS A 59 3.77 -11.95 -5.20
CA HIS A 59 3.59 -12.77 -4.01
C HIS A 59 3.14 -11.96 -2.78
N MET A 60 2.52 -12.71 -1.87
CA MET A 60 2.06 -12.25 -0.56
C MET A 60 3.24 -11.78 0.28
N LEU A 61 2.99 -10.81 1.17
CA LEU A 61 3.89 -10.42 2.23
C LEU A 61 3.20 -10.71 3.57
N PRO A 62 3.93 -11.20 4.60
CA PRO A 62 3.37 -11.36 5.94
C PRO A 62 3.00 -10.00 6.56
N ASP A 63 2.27 -9.98 7.68
CA ASP A 63 2.04 -8.74 8.43
C ASP A 63 3.39 -8.11 8.78
N PRO A 64 3.66 -6.85 8.40
CA PRO A 64 4.94 -6.20 8.69
C PRO A 64 5.26 -6.15 10.19
N ASN A 65 4.25 -6.24 11.07
CA ASN A 65 4.43 -6.27 12.53
C ASN A 65 4.67 -7.68 13.10
N SER A 66 4.65 -8.73 12.28
CA SER A 66 4.89 -10.10 12.73
C SER A 66 6.38 -10.37 12.96
N GLU A 67 6.69 -11.24 13.93
CA GLU A 67 8.08 -11.66 14.21
C GLU A 67 8.78 -12.19 12.96
N LEU A 68 8.06 -12.92 12.10
CA LEU A 68 8.56 -13.35 10.81
C LEU A 68 9.03 -12.16 9.98
N ALA A 69 8.17 -11.17 9.72
CA ALA A 69 8.49 -10.03 8.86
C ALA A 69 9.65 -9.19 9.39
N GLN A 70 9.84 -9.11 10.70
CA GLN A 70 10.96 -8.38 11.31
C GLN A 70 12.33 -8.94 10.89
N ASP A 71 12.41 -10.22 10.56
CA ASP A 71 13.64 -10.87 10.09
C ASP A 71 13.80 -10.86 8.56
N LEU A 72 12.78 -10.50 7.78
CA LEU A 72 12.83 -10.62 6.31
C LEU A 72 13.17 -9.29 5.62
N VAL A 73 14.12 -9.33 4.68
CA VAL A 73 14.35 -8.24 3.71
C VAL A 73 14.11 -8.77 2.30
N TRP A 74 12.99 -8.38 1.71
CA TRP A 74 12.57 -8.90 0.40
C TRP A 74 13.37 -8.31 -0.75
N SER A 75 13.73 -9.15 -1.73
CA SER A 75 14.16 -8.69 -3.04
C SER A 75 12.97 -8.10 -3.77
N LYS A 76 13.07 -6.83 -4.19
CA LYS A 76 11.96 -6.11 -4.83
C LYS A 76 11.52 -6.81 -6.12
N ALA A 77 10.23 -7.18 -6.19
CA ALA A 77 9.61 -7.72 -7.39
C ALA A 77 9.60 -6.66 -8.51
N LYS A 78 9.74 -7.14 -9.74
CA LYS A 78 9.77 -6.29 -10.94
C LYS A 78 9.42 -7.13 -12.16
N ARG A 79 8.70 -6.57 -13.12
CA ARG A 79 8.40 -7.25 -14.38
C ARG A 79 9.67 -7.84 -15.00
N HIS A 80 9.58 -9.13 -15.35
CA HIS A 80 10.68 -9.96 -15.86
C HIS A 80 11.77 -10.42 -14.85
N MET A 81 11.66 -10.10 -13.56
CA MET A 81 12.58 -10.60 -12.52
C MET A 81 12.02 -11.85 -11.81
N ASN A 82 11.96 -12.98 -12.52
CA ASN A 82 11.27 -14.20 -12.07
C ASN A 82 11.64 -14.66 -10.64
N GLY A 83 12.91 -14.56 -10.25
CA GLY A 83 13.34 -14.90 -8.88
C GLY A 83 12.66 -14.02 -7.84
N ALA A 84 12.86 -12.70 -7.90
CA ALA A 84 12.23 -11.75 -6.97
C ALA A 84 10.70 -11.84 -7.01
N ASN A 85 10.12 -12.03 -8.19
CA ASN A 85 8.67 -12.20 -8.39
C ASN A 85 8.13 -13.47 -7.70
N ALA A 86 8.98 -14.48 -7.54
CA ALA A 86 8.70 -15.71 -6.79
C ALA A 86 9.05 -15.61 -5.30
N GLY A 87 9.40 -14.42 -4.79
CA GLY A 87 9.61 -14.18 -3.36
C GLY A 87 11.00 -14.52 -2.85
N LEU A 88 12.04 -13.98 -3.48
CA LEU A 88 13.39 -14.02 -2.90
C LEU A 88 13.53 -13.02 -1.74
N PHE A 89 14.24 -13.41 -0.69
CA PHE A 89 14.52 -12.56 0.46
C PHE A 89 15.87 -12.90 1.12
N PHE A 90 16.32 -12.02 2.00
CA PHE A 90 17.45 -12.20 2.92
C PHE A 90 16.92 -12.22 4.35
N ARG A 91 17.65 -12.86 5.26
CA ARG A 91 17.39 -12.78 6.70
C ARG A 91 18.28 -11.74 7.36
N LEU A 92 17.68 -10.87 8.17
CA LEU A 92 18.41 -9.85 8.91
C LEU A 92 19.29 -10.48 9.99
N SER A 93 18.78 -11.49 10.69
CA SER A 93 19.51 -12.26 11.70
C SER A 93 20.81 -12.85 11.17
N GLU A 94 20.77 -13.50 10.00
CA GLU A 94 21.96 -14.05 9.34
C GLU A 94 22.97 -12.95 8.97
N ALA A 95 22.50 -11.81 8.46
CA ALA A 95 23.37 -10.70 8.11
C ALA A 95 24.02 -10.03 9.35
N LEU A 96 23.31 -10.00 10.48
CA LEU A 96 23.81 -9.45 11.75
C LEU A 96 24.94 -10.29 12.37
N GLU A 97 25.03 -11.59 12.02
CA GLU A 97 26.17 -12.43 12.44
C GLU A 97 27.48 -12.01 11.77
N GLU A 98 27.39 -11.49 10.53
CA GLU A 98 28.56 -11.02 9.76
C GLU A 98 28.86 -9.54 10.02
N ASP A 99 27.84 -8.68 10.04
CA ASP A 99 27.94 -7.25 10.28
C ASP A 99 26.86 -6.77 11.26
N PRO A 100 27.20 -6.54 12.54
CA PRO A 100 26.25 -6.08 13.56
C PRO A 100 25.65 -4.68 13.31
N THR A 101 26.16 -3.92 12.33
CA THR A 101 25.66 -2.57 11.99
C THR A 101 24.58 -2.58 10.91
N VAL A 102 24.32 -3.74 10.29
CA VAL A 102 23.33 -3.86 9.23
C VAL A 102 21.92 -3.66 9.78
N THR A 103 21.07 -3.05 8.96
CA THR A 103 19.64 -2.84 9.23
C THR A 103 18.86 -3.31 8.01
N LYS A 104 17.53 -3.47 8.14
CA LYS A 104 16.70 -3.77 6.95
C LYS A 104 16.83 -2.70 5.87
N ALA A 105 17.05 -1.44 6.27
CA ALA A 105 17.29 -0.34 5.34
C ALA A 105 18.62 -0.43 4.60
N THR A 106 19.64 -1.09 5.15
CA THR A 106 21.00 -1.16 4.59
C THR A 106 21.38 -2.53 4.03
N LEU A 107 20.64 -3.59 4.34
CA LEU A 107 20.90 -4.94 3.84
C LEU A 107 20.72 -5.02 2.31
N ARG A 108 21.77 -5.41 1.59
CA ARG A 108 21.78 -5.50 0.10
C ARG A 108 22.38 -6.79 -0.45
N GLY A 109 22.78 -7.72 0.41
CA GLY A 109 23.42 -8.98 0.02
C GLY A 109 23.47 -9.96 1.19
N GLY A 110 23.98 -11.17 0.95
CA GLY A 110 24.00 -12.26 1.91
C GLY A 110 23.36 -13.53 1.33
N TRP A 111 23.01 -14.47 2.20
CA TRP A 111 22.33 -15.70 1.81
C TRP A 111 20.92 -15.40 1.29
N ILE A 112 20.63 -15.90 0.08
CA ILE A 112 19.35 -15.71 -0.59
C ILE A 112 18.45 -16.91 -0.29
N HIS A 113 17.26 -16.61 0.21
CA HIS A 113 16.19 -17.58 0.47
C HIS A 113 15.02 -17.35 -0.47
N GLY A 114 14.19 -18.38 -0.66
CA GLY A 114 12.93 -18.25 -1.39
C GLY A 114 11.72 -18.50 -0.50
N ILE A 115 10.60 -17.85 -0.81
CA ILE A 115 9.35 -17.90 -0.04
C ILE A 115 8.83 -19.33 0.18
N TYR A 116 9.18 -20.27 -0.70
CA TYR A 116 8.81 -21.69 -0.58
C TYR A 116 9.30 -22.33 0.72
N ASN A 117 10.35 -21.79 1.35
CA ASN A 117 10.85 -22.26 2.65
C ASN A 117 10.02 -21.78 3.85
N ILE A 118 9.18 -20.75 3.66
CA ILE A 118 8.40 -20.08 4.73
C ILE A 118 6.94 -19.84 4.34
N GLU A 119 6.43 -20.58 3.35
CA GLU A 119 5.15 -20.27 2.70
C GLU A 119 3.98 -20.38 3.69
N GLU A 120 4.03 -21.35 4.59
CA GLU A 120 3.01 -21.52 5.63
C GLU A 120 3.03 -20.38 6.66
N GLU A 121 4.21 -19.97 7.15
CA GLU A 121 4.29 -18.83 8.09
C GLU A 121 3.85 -17.52 7.44
N VAL A 122 4.17 -17.31 6.15
CA VAL A 122 3.67 -16.15 5.40
C VAL A 122 2.16 -16.17 5.31
N LYS A 123 1.54 -17.32 4.96
CA LYS A 123 0.08 -17.46 4.88
C LYS A 123 -0.59 -17.24 6.24
N ASN A 124 -0.01 -17.75 7.32
CA ASN A 124 -0.55 -17.60 8.67
C ASN A 124 -0.46 -16.15 9.18
N SER A 125 0.52 -15.39 8.71
CA SER A 125 0.71 -13.97 9.04
C SER A 125 0.07 -13.01 8.02
N TYR A 126 -0.52 -13.52 6.94
CA TYR A 126 -0.99 -12.69 5.83
C TYR A 126 -2.19 -11.81 6.20
N ASN A 127 -2.10 -10.50 5.94
CA ASN A 127 -3.13 -9.51 6.27
C ASN A 127 -3.44 -8.52 5.11
N GLY A 128 -3.09 -8.90 3.88
CA GLY A 128 -3.41 -8.14 2.65
C GLY A 128 -2.21 -7.56 1.89
N TYR A 129 -1.01 -7.59 2.43
CA TYR A 129 0.17 -7.00 1.77
C TYR A 129 0.71 -7.87 0.63
N HIS A 130 1.10 -7.23 -0.46
CA HIS A 130 1.72 -7.87 -1.62
C HIS A 130 2.87 -7.03 -2.18
N GLN A 131 3.85 -7.70 -2.79
CA GLN A 131 4.73 -7.02 -3.72
C GLN A 131 4.00 -6.68 -5.01
N TYR A 132 4.46 -5.63 -5.69
CA TYR A 132 3.91 -5.22 -6.98
C TYR A 132 5.00 -4.61 -7.85
N ASP A 133 4.74 -4.50 -9.15
CA ASP A 133 5.45 -3.61 -10.04
C ASP A 133 4.45 -2.77 -10.83
N TRP A 134 4.71 -1.47 -10.93
CA TRP A 134 3.93 -0.55 -11.75
C TRP A 134 4.84 0.03 -12.82
N VAL A 135 4.68 -0.47 -14.04
CA VAL A 135 5.43 -0.02 -15.21
C VAL A 135 4.99 1.40 -15.59
N ARG A 136 5.96 2.32 -15.61
CA ARG A 136 5.75 3.77 -15.83
C ARG A 136 4.74 4.34 -14.82
N PRO A 137 5.08 4.27 -13.52
CA PRO A 137 4.15 4.67 -12.48
C PRO A 137 3.89 6.18 -12.57
N ARG A 138 2.66 6.58 -12.27
CA ARG A 138 2.30 8.00 -12.16
C ARG A 138 2.89 8.54 -10.85
N LYS A 139 4.05 9.19 -10.93
CA LYS A 139 4.83 9.67 -9.78
C LYS A 139 4.01 10.50 -8.80
N THR A 140 3.07 11.30 -9.29
CA THR A 140 2.17 12.12 -8.46
C THR A 140 1.48 11.32 -7.35
N TRP A 141 1.08 10.08 -7.63
CA TRP A 141 0.43 9.20 -6.65
C TRP A 141 1.41 8.49 -5.72
N LEU A 142 2.64 8.25 -6.17
CA LEU A 142 3.70 7.68 -5.33
C LEU A 142 4.23 8.69 -4.32
N ASP A 143 4.15 9.99 -4.64
CA ASP A 143 4.60 11.11 -3.83
C ASP A 143 3.45 11.72 -2.98
N ALA A 144 2.26 11.13 -3.01
CA ALA A 144 1.12 11.56 -2.22
C ALA A 144 1.38 11.41 -0.71
N LYS A 145 0.99 12.42 0.08
CA LYS A 145 1.06 12.33 1.56
C LYS A 145 -0.17 11.66 2.14
N ASN A 146 -1.31 11.83 1.46
CA ASN A 146 -2.58 11.22 1.83
C ASN A 146 -2.71 9.81 1.25
N PRO A 147 -3.46 8.90 1.90
CA PRO A 147 -3.66 7.54 1.40
C PRO A 147 -4.19 7.50 -0.04
N VAL A 148 -3.58 6.67 -0.88
CA VAL A 148 -3.98 6.43 -2.27
C VAL A 148 -4.44 4.99 -2.44
N TYR A 149 -5.65 4.85 -2.96
CA TYR A 149 -6.26 3.60 -3.36
C TYR A 149 -6.45 3.59 -4.87
N ILE A 150 -6.19 2.45 -5.50
CA ILE A 150 -6.42 2.22 -6.93
C ILE A 150 -7.61 1.27 -7.07
N ASP A 151 -8.59 1.65 -7.88
CA ASP A 151 -9.71 0.80 -8.25
C ASP A 151 -9.50 0.24 -9.66
N PHE A 152 -9.32 -1.09 -9.76
CA PHE A 152 -9.25 -1.79 -11.04
C PHE A 152 -10.61 -2.35 -11.50
N GLY A 153 -11.68 -2.06 -10.76
CA GLY A 153 -13.05 -2.50 -11.07
C GLY A 153 -13.46 -3.83 -10.42
N ASP A 154 -12.59 -4.45 -9.62
CA ASP A 154 -12.87 -5.71 -8.92
C ASP A 154 -13.43 -5.49 -7.49
N GLU A 155 -13.41 -6.52 -6.64
CA GLU A 155 -13.92 -6.45 -5.25
C GLU A 155 -13.01 -5.64 -4.31
N TYR A 156 -11.74 -5.45 -4.68
CA TYR A 156 -10.71 -4.86 -3.86
C TYR A 156 -10.32 -3.46 -4.38
N LEU A 157 -9.85 -2.65 -3.44
CA LEU A 157 -9.05 -1.48 -3.72
C LEU A 157 -7.59 -1.83 -3.39
N VAL A 158 -6.69 -1.39 -4.26
CA VAL A 158 -5.25 -1.55 -4.08
C VAL A 158 -4.71 -0.30 -3.41
N LYS A 159 -4.43 -0.38 -2.10
CA LYS A 159 -3.79 0.71 -1.36
C LYS A 159 -2.30 0.73 -1.66
N LEU A 160 -1.75 1.85 -2.10
CA LEU A 160 -0.30 2.04 -2.20
C LEU A 160 0.30 2.26 -0.81
N ASP A 161 1.38 1.55 -0.49
CA ASP A 161 1.97 1.62 0.85
C ASP A 161 3.50 1.43 0.84
N THR A 162 4.13 1.64 2.00
CA THR A 162 5.51 1.27 2.28
C THR A 162 5.50 0.18 3.35
N TYR A 163 6.06 -0.98 3.03
CA TYR A 163 5.88 -2.20 3.79
C TYR A 163 6.48 -2.10 5.20
N ASP A 164 7.73 -1.67 5.29
CA ASP A 164 8.51 -1.62 6.52
C ASP A 164 9.69 -0.63 6.38
N GLU A 165 10.58 -0.63 7.36
CA GLU A 165 11.75 0.26 7.42
C GLU A 165 12.81 -0.01 6.34
N SER A 166 12.71 -1.09 5.55
CA SER A 166 13.54 -1.26 4.36
C SER A 166 13.21 -0.25 3.26
N GLY A 167 12.04 0.41 3.36
CA GLY A 167 11.52 1.30 2.33
C GLY A 167 10.89 0.58 1.14
N LEU A 168 10.65 -0.74 1.26
CA LEU A 168 10.00 -1.54 0.22
C LEU A 168 8.61 -0.99 -0.08
N LYS A 169 8.41 -0.48 -1.30
CA LYS A 169 7.08 -0.11 -1.79
C LYS A 169 6.28 -1.38 -2.03
N CYS A 170 5.09 -1.42 -1.45
CA CYS A 170 4.16 -2.54 -1.55
C CYS A 170 2.75 -2.03 -1.85
N ILE A 171 1.82 -2.97 -1.95
CA ILE A 171 0.40 -2.67 -1.91
C ILE A 171 -0.27 -3.41 -0.75
N ARG A 172 -1.45 -2.94 -0.37
CA ARG A 172 -2.39 -3.71 0.43
C ARG A 172 -3.71 -3.87 -0.30
N LEU A 173 -4.18 -5.11 -0.42
CA LEU A 173 -5.52 -5.40 -0.92
C LEU A 173 -6.56 -5.12 0.17
N VAL A 174 -7.51 -4.24 -0.11
CA VAL A 174 -8.56 -3.82 0.82
C VAL A 174 -9.91 -4.05 0.18
N SER A 175 -10.77 -4.90 0.74
CA SER A 175 -12.10 -5.11 0.16
C SER A 175 -12.90 -3.81 0.17
N LYS A 176 -13.66 -3.53 -0.90
CA LYS A 176 -14.51 -2.34 -1.00
C LYS A 176 -15.49 -2.22 0.17
N ARG A 177 -16.02 -3.37 0.64
CA ARG A 177 -16.87 -3.43 1.83
C ARG A 177 -16.15 -2.89 3.08
N LYS A 178 -14.90 -3.28 3.29
CA LYS A 178 -14.09 -2.79 4.40
C LYS A 178 -13.78 -1.32 4.27
N PHE A 179 -13.38 -0.88 3.09
CA PHE A 179 -13.15 0.53 2.83
C PHE A 179 -14.38 1.38 3.16
N VAL A 180 -15.56 1.01 2.62
CA VAL A 180 -16.83 1.73 2.87
C VAL A 180 -17.22 1.72 4.34
N HIS A 181 -17.01 0.61 5.05
CA HIS A 181 -17.24 0.57 6.49
C HIS A 181 -16.30 1.53 7.23
N ASP A 182 -15.00 1.41 6.99
CA ASP A 182 -13.96 2.18 7.68
C ASP A 182 -14.13 3.69 7.46
N VAL A 183 -14.41 4.15 6.23
CA VAL A 183 -14.63 5.59 5.97
C VAL A 183 -15.83 6.19 6.73
N MET A 184 -16.77 5.35 7.16
CA MET A 184 -17.96 5.77 7.92
C MET A 184 -17.72 5.80 9.43
N VAL A 185 -16.69 5.12 9.95
CA VAL A 185 -16.46 4.96 11.39
C VAL A 185 -15.12 5.53 11.86
N GLU A 186 -14.11 5.54 11.01
CA GLU A 186 -12.81 6.14 11.30
C GLU A 186 -12.89 7.67 11.20
N ASP A 187 -12.16 8.37 12.05
CA ASP A 187 -12.06 9.83 12.06
C ASP A 187 -10.91 10.36 11.20
N LYS A 188 -9.93 9.51 10.90
CA LYS A 188 -8.78 9.83 10.06
C LYS A 188 -8.63 8.91 8.86
N ALA A 189 -8.33 9.51 7.71
CA ALA A 189 -8.02 8.83 6.47
C ALA A 189 -6.93 7.75 6.61
N GLU A 190 -5.90 8.03 7.41
CA GLU A 190 -4.77 7.11 7.67
C GLU A 190 -5.18 5.80 8.37
N ASN A 191 -6.29 5.82 9.13
CA ASN A 191 -6.78 4.66 9.87
C ASN A 191 -7.60 3.69 9.01
N ILE A 192 -8.01 4.10 7.80
CA ILE A 192 -8.76 3.23 6.89
C ILE A 192 -7.92 2.01 6.56
N ALA A 193 -8.53 0.84 6.74
CA ALA A 193 -7.93 -0.46 6.57
C ALA A 193 -6.71 -0.76 7.47
N ALA A 194 -6.41 0.07 8.47
CA ALA A 194 -5.25 -0.14 9.35
C ALA A 194 -5.42 -1.39 10.24
N ARG A 195 -6.64 -1.67 10.70
CA ARG A 195 -6.94 -2.80 11.60
C ARG A 195 -7.66 -3.93 10.90
N PHE A 196 -7.34 -5.17 11.28
CA PHE A 196 -8.05 -6.36 10.84
C PHE A 196 -9.15 -6.71 11.84
N TYR A 197 -10.40 -6.75 11.36
CA TYR A 197 -11.54 -7.19 12.16
C TYR A 197 -12.65 -7.70 11.24
N THR A 198 -13.41 -8.67 11.73
CA THR A 198 -14.53 -9.24 10.98
C THR A 198 -15.64 -8.21 10.89
N ILE A 199 -15.95 -7.74 9.68
CA ILE A 199 -17.14 -6.93 9.46
C ILE A 199 -18.31 -7.90 9.53
N ALA A 200 -19.07 -7.85 10.63
CA ALA A 200 -20.28 -8.64 10.76
C ALA A 200 -21.10 -8.48 9.48
N SER A 201 -21.52 -9.60 8.89
CA SER A 201 -22.41 -9.59 7.74
C SER A 201 -23.75 -9.02 8.18
N GLY A 202 -23.88 -7.69 8.14
CA GLY A 202 -25.17 -7.02 8.27
C GLY A 202 -26.13 -7.68 7.29
N ARG A 203 -27.20 -8.29 7.84
CA ARG A 203 -28.33 -8.76 7.05
C ARG A 203 -28.96 -7.57 6.33
N PRO A 204 -29.54 -7.80 5.13
CA PRO A 204 -30.19 -6.76 4.33
C PRO A 204 -31.28 -6.01 5.10
#